data_AF-A0A9P1DXR1-F1
#
_entry.id   AF-A0A9P1DXR1-F1
#
_cell.length_a   1.000
_cell.length_b   1.000
_cell.length_c   1.000
_cell.angle_alpha   90.00
_cell.angle_beta   90.00
_cell.angle_gamma   90.00
#
_symmetry.space_group_name_H-M   'P 1'
#
loop_
_entity.id
_entity.type
_entity.pdbx_description
1 polymer ?
#
loop_
_entity_poly.entity_id
_entity_poly.type
_entity_poly.pdbx_seq_one_letter_code
_entity_poly.pdbx_strand_id
1 'polypeptide(L)'
;MLRRQNEKIEKGETTITEAANIAVIEDEIQGSASPFSRSWAESEFVYLPLNNSNHWVLLVLEVKKRKIRVYNSKTRRADSLRDIRPFVESIQWLLPKVMDVHGVYDEIGYERMGNEVLELEPAEDCPQQEDGGNCGMYVLKIAEFLMMGLDIKEIKSKDIAMYRQKMAIELVLYNNKRMEERKKQKQGPRSCI
;
A
#
# COMPACT_ATOMS: atom_id res chain seq x y z
N MET A 1 -2.79 -8.43 7.82
CA MET A 1 -1.79 -9.51 7.93
C MET A 1 -0.74 -9.18 8.98
N LEU A 2 0.01 -8.09 8.83
CA LEU A 2 1.08 -7.68 9.75
C LEU A 2 0.64 -7.57 11.23
N ARG A 3 -0.49 -6.90 11.50
CA ARG A 3 -1.10 -6.85 12.84
C ARG A 3 -1.29 -8.23 13.48
N ARG A 4 -1.79 -9.21 12.71
CA ARG A 4 -2.00 -10.58 13.22
C ARG A 4 -0.67 -11.24 13.60
N GLN A 5 0.42 -10.94 12.88
CA GLN A 5 1.74 -11.43 13.24
C GLN A 5 2.28 -10.74 14.49
N ASN A 6 2.01 -9.43 14.66
CA ASN A 6 2.34 -8.72 15.89
C ASN A 6 1.71 -9.38 17.12
N GLU A 7 0.41 -9.66 17.06
CA GLU A 7 -0.34 -10.32 18.13
C GLU A 7 0.20 -11.74 18.44
N LYS A 8 0.76 -12.44 17.46
CA LYS A 8 1.41 -13.75 17.67
C LYS A 8 2.79 -13.62 18.31
N ILE A 9 3.57 -12.61 17.90
CA ILE A 9 4.90 -12.33 18.45
C ILE A 9 4.76 -11.95 19.93
N GLU A 10 3.80 -11.10 20.29
CA GLU A 10 3.50 -10.72 21.68
C GLU A 10 3.15 -11.94 22.56
N LYS A 11 2.49 -12.94 21.98
CA LYS A 11 2.13 -14.20 22.67
C LYS A 11 3.25 -15.23 22.67
N GLY A 12 4.38 -14.96 22.02
CA GLY A 12 5.47 -15.93 21.83
C GLY A 12 5.11 -17.09 20.90
N GLU A 13 4.06 -16.96 20.08
CA GLU A 13 3.60 -18.00 19.14
C GLU A 13 4.43 -18.03 17.85
N THR A 14 5.16 -16.96 17.55
CA THR A 14 6.06 -16.86 16.38
C THR A 14 7.18 -15.85 16.64
N THR A 15 8.25 -15.94 15.86
CA THR A 15 9.37 -14.99 15.88
C THR A 15 9.21 -13.91 14.81
N ILE A 16 9.95 -12.81 14.94
CA ILE A 16 10.03 -11.75 13.91
C ILE A 16 10.50 -12.34 12.57
N THR A 17 11.52 -13.20 12.60
CA THR A 17 12.07 -13.85 11.40
C THR A 17 11.03 -14.71 10.70
N GLU A 18 10.27 -15.51 11.45
CA GLU A 18 9.18 -16.32 10.89
C GLU A 18 8.06 -15.44 10.29
N ALA A 19 7.69 -14.35 10.99
CA ALA A 19 6.69 -13.42 10.50
C ALA A 19 7.15 -12.70 9.20
N ALA A 20 8.44 -12.38 9.10
CA ALA A 20 9.03 -11.73 7.92
C ALA A 20 9.11 -12.65 6.71
N ASN A 21 9.34 -13.96 6.93
CA ASN A 21 9.50 -14.96 5.88
C ASN A 21 8.17 -15.61 5.45
N ILE A 22 7.03 -14.98 5.77
CA ILE A 22 5.78 -15.41 5.15
C ILE A 22 5.81 -14.94 3.70
N ALA A 23 5.66 -15.88 2.75
CA ALA A 23 5.79 -15.63 1.31
C ALA A 23 5.12 -14.32 0.84
N VAL A 24 3.87 -14.05 1.25
CA VAL A 24 3.19 -12.79 0.88
C VAL A 24 3.90 -11.52 1.36
N ILE A 25 4.54 -11.53 2.53
CA ILE A 25 5.28 -10.37 3.06
C ILE A 25 6.63 -10.24 2.35
N GLU A 26 7.36 -11.35 2.25
CA GLU A 26 8.64 -11.42 1.54
C GLU A 26 8.49 -10.97 0.08
N ASP A 27 7.51 -11.53 -0.64
CA ASP A 27 7.27 -11.24 -2.04
C ASP A 27 6.92 -9.77 -2.30
N GLU A 28 6.18 -9.13 -1.39
CA GLU A 28 5.86 -7.70 -1.50
C GLU A 28 7.09 -6.82 -1.26
N ILE A 29 7.95 -7.16 -0.29
CA ILE A 29 9.15 -6.39 0.04
C ILE A 29 10.24 -6.55 -1.00
N GLN A 30 10.48 -7.78 -1.44
CA GLN A 30 11.47 -8.13 -2.46
C GLN A 30 10.99 -7.78 -3.88
N GLY A 31 9.71 -7.44 -4.05
CA GLY A 31 9.14 -7.04 -5.33
C GLY A 31 8.82 -8.20 -6.28
N SER A 32 8.72 -9.44 -5.78
CA SER A 32 8.35 -10.63 -6.55
C SER A 32 6.83 -10.90 -6.59
N ALA A 33 6.01 -10.13 -5.86
CA ALA A 33 4.56 -10.36 -5.77
C ALA A 33 3.79 -10.21 -7.11
N SER A 34 4.31 -9.44 -8.07
CA SER A 34 3.67 -9.16 -9.36
C SER A 34 4.70 -8.75 -10.41
N PRO A 35 4.46 -8.95 -11.72
CA PRO A 35 5.42 -8.60 -12.79
C PRO A 35 5.85 -7.12 -12.83
N PHE A 36 5.12 -6.23 -12.18
CA PHE A 36 5.41 -4.79 -12.12
C PHE A 36 5.80 -4.32 -10.71
N SER A 37 5.87 -5.23 -9.74
CA SER A 37 6.37 -4.92 -8.40
C SER A 37 7.86 -4.60 -8.47
N ARG A 38 8.32 -3.79 -7.53
CA ARG A 38 9.73 -3.44 -7.34
C ARG A 38 10.10 -3.71 -5.89
N SER A 39 11.37 -4.02 -5.65
CA SER A 39 11.89 -4.11 -4.30
C SER A 39 11.65 -2.78 -3.57
N TRP A 40 11.35 -2.86 -2.28
CA TRP A 40 11.20 -1.67 -1.44
C TRP A 40 12.53 -0.91 -1.30
N ALA A 41 13.67 -1.58 -1.45
CA ALA A 41 14.99 -0.94 -1.50
C ALA A 41 15.15 -0.05 -2.75
N GLU A 42 14.51 -0.40 -3.86
CA GLU A 42 14.53 0.43 -5.08
C GLU A 42 13.50 1.56 -5.07
N SER A 43 12.61 1.59 -4.07
CA SER A 43 11.44 2.47 -4.04
C SER A 43 11.67 3.67 -3.12
N GLU A 44 11.42 4.88 -3.62
CA GLU A 44 11.41 6.07 -2.75
C GLU A 44 10.16 6.11 -1.85
N PHE A 45 9.03 5.67 -2.42
CA PHE A 45 7.73 5.64 -1.76
C PHE A 45 7.09 4.26 -1.90
N VAL A 46 6.53 3.75 -0.80
CA VAL A 46 5.70 2.54 -0.80
C VAL A 46 4.28 2.92 -0.37
N TYR A 47 3.30 2.59 -1.20
CA TYR A 47 1.88 2.90 -0.98
C TYR A 47 1.18 1.70 -0.36
N LEU A 48 0.66 1.87 0.85
CA LEU A 48 0.11 0.81 1.67
C LEU A 48 -1.35 1.13 2.02
N PRO A 49 -2.32 0.69 1.20
CA PRO A 49 -3.74 0.78 1.53
C PRO A 49 -4.06 -0.05 2.78
N LEU A 50 -4.56 0.62 3.82
CA LEU A 50 -4.96 -0.01 5.08
C LEU A 50 -6.50 0.01 5.19
N ASN A 51 -7.09 -1.16 5.39
CA ASN A 51 -8.50 -1.30 5.72
C ASN A 51 -8.67 -1.70 7.19
N ASN A 52 -9.50 -0.95 7.93
CA ASN A 52 -9.83 -1.24 9.33
C ASN A 52 -11.20 -1.93 9.50
N SER A 53 -11.64 -2.67 8.49
CA SER A 53 -12.97 -3.27 8.29
C SER A 53 -14.05 -2.31 7.79
N ASN A 54 -14.04 -1.03 8.17
CA ASN A 54 -15.11 -0.08 7.82
C ASN A 54 -14.64 1.16 7.06
N HIS A 55 -13.33 1.36 6.97
CA HIS A 55 -12.72 2.54 6.39
C HIS A 55 -11.37 2.20 5.75
N TRP A 56 -11.09 2.86 4.63
CA TRP A 56 -9.81 2.76 3.92
C TRP A 56 -8.99 4.02 4.19
N VAL A 57 -7.74 3.82 4.59
CA VAL A 57 -6.73 4.85 4.82
C VAL A 57 -5.53 4.52 3.96
N LEU A 58 -4.93 5.53 3.31
CA LEU A 58 -3.68 5.32 2.58
C LEU A 58 -2.51 5.68 3.50
N LEU A 59 -1.60 4.73 3.69
CA LEU A 59 -0.30 4.99 4.29
C LEU A 59 0.73 5.10 3.16
N VAL A 60 1.63 6.08 3.24
CA VAL A 60 2.75 6.23 2.29
C VAL A 60 4.05 6.22 3.08
N LEU A 61 4.80 5.13 2.95
CA LEU A 61 6.14 5.02 3.53
C LEU A 61 7.13 5.75 2.63
N GLU A 62 7.74 6.80 3.16
CA GLU A 62 8.92 7.46 2.59
C GLU A 62 10.16 6.71 3.08
N VAL A 63 10.65 5.73 2.28
CA VAL A 63 11.62 4.71 2.72
C VAL A 63 12.86 5.37 3.33
N LYS A 64 13.50 6.29 2.60
CA LYS A 64 14.73 6.98 3.06
C LYS A 64 14.51 7.90 4.26
N LYS A 65 13.28 8.38 4.46
CA LYS A 65 12.96 9.27 5.59
C LYS A 65 12.47 8.49 6.83
N ARG A 66 12.34 7.16 6.74
CA ARG A 66 11.83 6.32 7.83
C ARG A 66 10.50 6.83 8.40
N LYS A 67 9.66 7.38 7.52
CA LYS A 67 8.42 8.10 7.85
C LYS A 67 7.25 7.56 7.06
N ILE A 68 6.10 7.45 7.71
CA ILE A 68 4.82 7.12 7.10
C ILE A 68 3.90 8.32 7.16
N ARG A 69 3.46 8.79 5.99
CA ARG A 69 2.37 9.77 5.88
C ARG A 69 1.02 9.07 5.85
N VAL A 70 0.08 9.56 6.64
CA VAL A 70 -1.27 9.00 6.78
C VAL A 70 -2.29 9.90 6.10
N TYR A 71 -2.90 9.39 5.03
CA TYR A 71 -3.97 10.06 4.29
C TYR A 71 -5.31 9.43 4.67
N ASN A 72 -6.05 10.12 5.54
CA ASN A 72 -7.36 9.72 6.01
C ASN A 72 -8.44 10.69 5.52
N SER A 73 -9.27 10.26 4.57
CA SER A 73 -10.29 11.10 3.95
C SER A 73 -11.56 11.29 4.80
N LYS A 74 -11.74 10.56 5.91
CA LYS A 74 -12.97 10.62 6.72
C LYS A 74 -12.82 11.49 7.97
N THR A 75 -11.59 11.77 8.35
CA THR A 75 -11.29 12.31 9.67
C THR A 75 -10.34 13.50 9.54
N ARG A 76 -10.70 14.63 10.16
CA ARG A 76 -9.84 15.83 10.23
C ARG A 76 -8.48 15.49 10.82
N ARG A 77 -7.44 16.25 10.45
CA ARG A 77 -6.02 16.00 10.80
C ARG A 77 -5.79 15.56 12.26
N ALA A 78 -6.37 16.26 13.23
CA ALA A 78 -6.19 15.97 14.66
C ALA A 78 -6.61 14.54 15.08
N ASP A 79 -7.57 13.95 14.37
CA ASP A 79 -8.12 12.62 14.66
C ASP A 79 -7.72 11.57 13.62
N SER A 80 -6.92 11.93 12.61
CA SER A 80 -6.59 11.09 11.45
C SER A 80 -5.94 9.75 11.80
N LEU A 81 -5.25 9.67 12.94
CA LEU A 81 -4.62 8.44 13.44
C LEU A 81 -5.59 7.53 14.22
N ARG A 82 -6.76 8.03 14.62
CA ARG A 82 -7.74 7.28 15.43
C ARG A 82 -8.16 5.99 14.74
N ASP A 83 -8.42 6.07 13.44
CA ASP A 83 -8.90 4.95 12.62
C ASP A 83 -7.85 3.86 12.40
N ILE A 84 -6.57 4.18 12.64
CA ILE A 84 -5.44 3.25 12.46
C ILE A 84 -4.79 2.82 13.79
N ARG A 85 -5.26 3.35 14.93
CA ARG A 85 -4.72 3.06 16.27
C ARG A 85 -4.46 1.56 16.51
N PRO A 86 -5.37 0.61 16.15
CA PRO A 86 -5.13 -0.82 16.35
C PRO A 86 -3.98 -1.41 15.53
N PHE A 87 -3.44 -0.68 14.56
CA PHE A 87 -2.37 -1.11 13.66
C PHE A 87 -1.06 -0.39 13.93
N VAL A 88 -1.06 0.66 14.75
CA VAL A 88 0.09 1.56 14.97
C VAL A 88 1.32 0.77 15.38
N GLU A 89 1.22 -0.16 16.33
CA GLU A 89 2.36 -0.96 16.77
C GLU A 89 2.92 -1.83 15.64
N SER A 90 2.05 -2.53 14.90
CA SER A 90 2.48 -3.34 13.76
C SER A 90 3.12 -2.50 12.64
N ILE A 91 2.71 -1.24 12.48
CA ILE A 91 3.22 -0.32 11.46
C ILE A 91 4.54 0.33 11.92
N GLN A 92 4.57 0.88 13.13
CA GLN A 92 5.73 1.64 13.62
C GLN A 92 6.85 0.73 14.10
N TRP A 93 6.55 -0.45 14.63
CA TRP A 93 7.54 -1.35 15.22
C TRP A 93 7.76 -2.63 14.40
N LEU A 94 6.72 -3.38 14.05
CA LEU A 94 6.94 -4.67 13.37
C LEU A 94 7.39 -4.49 11.91
N LEU A 95 6.80 -3.55 11.17
CA LEU A 95 7.18 -3.28 9.78
C LEU A 95 8.69 -3.02 9.61
N PRO A 96 9.33 -2.09 10.35
CA PRO A 96 10.77 -1.87 10.19
C PRO A 96 11.61 -3.09 10.55
N LYS A 97 11.18 -3.93 11.52
CA LYS A 97 11.86 -5.19 11.84
C LYS A 97 11.80 -6.19 10.68
N VAL A 98 10.65 -6.28 10.01
CA VAL A 98 10.49 -7.11 8.81
C VAL A 98 11.37 -6.56 7.68
N MET A 99 11.43 -5.24 7.50
CA MET A 99 12.31 -4.60 6.51
C MET A 99 13.79 -4.87 6.79
N ASP A 100 14.21 -4.87 8.06
CA ASP A 100 15.58 -5.21 8.48
C ASP A 100 15.94 -6.67 8.18
N VAL A 101 15.00 -7.63 8.37
CA VAL A 101 15.21 -9.04 8.01
C VAL A 101 15.48 -9.18 6.50
N HIS A 102 14.77 -8.38 5.70
CA HIS A 102 14.87 -8.38 4.24
C HIS A 102 15.93 -7.43 3.68
N GLY A 103 16.74 -6.79 4.54
CA GLY A 103 17.88 -5.97 4.11
C GLY A 103 17.52 -4.67 3.38
N VAL A 104 16.28 -4.16 3.52
CA VAL A 104 15.80 -3.00 2.74
C VAL A 104 16.71 -1.79 2.89
N TYR A 105 17.15 -1.46 4.12
CA TYR A 105 18.06 -0.34 4.37
C TYR A 105 19.52 -0.67 4.04
N ASP A 106 19.94 -1.93 4.23
CA ASP A 106 21.30 -2.38 3.92
C ASP A 106 21.59 -2.19 2.42
N GLU A 107 20.64 -2.57 1.56
CA GLU A 107 20.76 -2.48 0.10
C GLU A 107 20.93 -1.04 -0.41
N ILE A 108 20.32 -0.07 0.27
CA ILE A 108 20.45 1.36 -0.08
C ILE A 108 21.59 2.06 0.66
N GLY A 109 22.40 1.34 1.43
CA GLY A 109 23.55 1.88 2.17
C GLY A 109 23.18 2.71 3.40
N TYR A 110 21.99 2.48 3.97
CA TYR A 110 21.55 3.09 5.23
C TYR A 110 21.74 2.10 6.38
N GLU A 111 21.86 2.61 7.61
CA GLU A 111 21.81 1.76 8.78
C GLU A 111 20.47 1.03 8.87
N ARG A 112 20.45 -0.14 9.49
CA ARG A 112 19.21 -0.83 9.84
C ARG A 112 18.38 0.01 10.82
N MET A 113 17.08 -0.26 10.88
CA MET A 113 16.21 0.38 11.87
C MET A 113 16.57 -0.07 13.29
N GLY A 114 16.98 -1.32 13.48
CA GLY A 114 17.29 -1.83 14.81
C GLY A 114 16.06 -1.68 15.71
N ASN A 115 16.18 -1.00 16.85
CA ASN A 115 15.07 -0.76 17.77
C ASN A 115 14.32 0.55 17.52
N GLU A 116 14.68 1.31 16.48
CA GLU A 116 13.94 2.50 16.10
C GLU A 116 12.57 2.14 15.52
N VAL A 117 11.68 3.13 15.53
CA VAL A 117 10.32 3.02 14.99
C VAL A 117 10.14 3.97 13.82
N LEU A 118 9.26 3.62 12.88
CA LEU A 118 8.89 4.53 11.81
C LEU A 118 8.09 5.72 12.38
N GLU A 119 8.43 6.94 11.97
CA GLU A 119 7.64 8.12 12.30
C GLU A 119 6.28 8.02 11.60
N LEU A 120 5.20 8.38 12.30
CA LEU A 120 3.84 8.33 11.77
C LEU A 120 3.21 9.71 11.82
N GLU A 121 2.91 10.29 10.66
CA GLU A 121 2.46 11.67 10.54
C GLU A 121 1.18 11.80 9.71
N PRO A 122 0.14 12.48 10.21
CA PRO A 122 -1.00 12.89 9.39
C PRO A 122 -0.59 13.78 8.22
N ALA A 123 -1.06 13.45 7.01
CA ALA A 123 -0.87 14.34 5.87
C ALA A 123 -1.64 15.66 6.07
N GLU A 124 -0.98 16.80 5.82
CA GLU A 124 -1.54 18.12 6.11
C GLU A 124 -2.77 18.44 5.25
N ASP A 125 -2.71 18.08 3.98
CA ASP A 125 -3.64 18.51 2.94
C ASP A 125 -4.50 17.37 2.38
N CYS A 126 -4.80 16.37 3.22
CA CYS A 126 -5.58 15.21 2.79
C CYS A 126 -7.02 15.62 2.40
N PRO A 127 -7.44 15.39 1.14
CA PRO A 127 -8.82 15.63 0.72
C PRO A 127 -9.82 14.87 1.59
N GLN A 128 -10.91 15.53 1.97
CA GLN A 128 -11.93 14.98 2.86
C GLN A 128 -13.18 14.60 2.06
N GLN A 129 -13.70 13.40 2.33
CA GLN A 129 -14.92 12.91 1.73
C GLN A 129 -16.16 13.51 2.42
N GLU A 130 -17.22 13.71 1.65
CA GLU A 130 -18.50 14.22 2.13
C GLU A 130 -19.54 13.10 2.37
N ASP A 131 -19.17 11.85 2.06
CA ASP A 131 -20.05 10.68 2.16
C ASP A 131 -19.42 9.52 2.96
N GLY A 132 -20.18 8.45 3.17
CA GLY A 132 -19.76 7.29 3.95
C GLY A 132 -19.11 6.15 3.16
N GLY A 133 -19.03 6.22 1.83
CA GLY A 133 -18.79 5.05 0.96
C GLY A 133 -17.68 5.23 -0.09
N ASN A 134 -17.04 6.40 -0.15
CA ASN A 134 -16.02 6.70 -1.15
C ASN A 134 -14.56 6.60 -0.65
N CYS A 135 -14.32 6.19 0.59
CA CYS A 135 -12.96 6.14 1.16
C CYS A 135 -11.95 5.35 0.29
N GLY A 136 -12.38 4.24 -0.30
CA GLY A 136 -11.55 3.48 -1.24
C GLY A 136 -11.18 4.26 -2.52
N MET A 137 -12.11 5.06 -3.05
CA MET A 137 -11.83 5.94 -4.20
C MET A 137 -10.86 7.05 -3.83
N TYR A 138 -10.97 7.62 -2.63
CA TYR A 138 -10.01 8.60 -2.13
C TYR A 138 -8.61 7.99 -2.00
N VAL A 139 -8.47 6.79 -1.43
CA VAL A 139 -7.19 6.06 -1.35
C VAL A 139 -6.56 5.91 -2.75
N LEU A 140 -7.33 5.46 -3.73
CA LEU A 140 -6.81 5.24 -5.09
C LEU A 140 -6.42 6.55 -5.78
N LYS A 141 -7.26 7.59 -5.68
CA LYS A 141 -6.98 8.88 -6.33
C LYS A 141 -5.84 9.63 -5.66
N ILE A 142 -5.72 9.59 -4.33
CA ILE A 142 -4.59 10.18 -3.63
C ILE A 142 -3.29 9.47 -4.05
N ALA A 143 -3.28 8.13 -4.09
CA ALA A 143 -2.10 7.38 -4.54
C ALA A 143 -1.72 7.75 -5.99
N GLU A 144 -2.69 7.78 -6.91
CA GLU A 144 -2.45 8.16 -8.31
C GLU A 144 -1.90 9.59 -8.44
N PHE A 145 -2.49 10.56 -7.75
CA PHE A 145 -2.02 11.95 -7.79
C PHE A 145 -0.59 12.07 -7.26
N LEU A 146 -0.29 11.44 -6.11
CA LEU A 146 1.05 11.44 -5.55
C LEU A 146 2.08 10.79 -6.48
N MET A 147 1.74 9.64 -7.09
CA MET A 147 2.60 8.95 -8.06
C MET A 147 2.87 9.80 -9.31
N MET A 148 1.91 10.62 -9.72
CA MET A 148 2.02 11.52 -10.87
C MET A 148 2.63 12.89 -10.53
N GLY A 149 2.95 13.16 -9.26
CA GLY A 149 3.43 14.46 -8.81
C GLY A 149 2.37 15.57 -8.91
N LEU A 150 1.09 15.22 -8.88
CA LEU A 150 -0.05 16.15 -8.91
C LEU A 150 -0.45 16.59 -7.51
N ASP A 151 -1.06 17.78 -7.41
CA ASP A 151 -1.56 18.29 -6.13
C ASP A 151 -2.85 17.57 -5.73
N ILE A 152 -2.80 16.81 -4.63
CA ILE A 152 -3.95 16.09 -4.08
C ILE A 152 -5.11 17.03 -3.72
N LYS A 153 -4.87 18.33 -3.49
CA LYS A 153 -5.93 19.33 -3.23
C LYS A 153 -6.90 19.48 -4.39
N GLU A 154 -6.53 19.07 -5.59
CA GLU A 154 -7.39 19.09 -6.76
C GLU A 154 -8.48 18.00 -6.72
N ILE A 155 -8.34 16.97 -5.87
CA ILE A 155 -9.36 15.94 -5.70
C ILE A 155 -10.58 16.55 -5.00
N LYS A 156 -11.70 16.67 -5.72
CA LYS A 156 -12.97 17.18 -5.17
C LYS A 156 -14.01 16.08 -5.05
N SER A 157 -14.83 16.15 -4.00
CA SER A 157 -15.95 15.24 -3.75
C SER A 157 -16.88 15.08 -4.96
N LYS A 158 -17.16 16.17 -5.68
CA LYS A 158 -18.01 16.18 -6.88
C LYS A 158 -17.48 15.31 -8.02
N ASP A 159 -16.17 15.09 -8.10
CA ASP A 159 -15.52 14.35 -9.19
C ASP A 159 -15.38 12.85 -8.87
N ILE A 160 -15.62 12.45 -7.61
CA ILE A 160 -15.43 11.06 -7.16
C ILE A 160 -16.36 10.08 -7.89
N ALA A 161 -17.61 10.49 -8.14
CA ALA A 161 -18.55 9.67 -8.89
C ALA A 161 -18.05 9.39 -10.32
N MET A 162 -17.51 10.42 -10.98
CA MET A 162 -16.90 10.29 -12.30
C MET A 162 -15.64 9.41 -12.25
N TYR A 163 -14.76 9.58 -11.25
CA TYR A 163 -13.58 8.72 -11.10
C TYR A 163 -13.94 7.26 -10.90
N ARG A 164 -14.99 6.97 -10.13
CA ARG A 164 -15.50 5.60 -9.94
C ARG A 164 -15.98 5.00 -11.26
N GLN A 165 -16.75 5.76 -12.04
CA GLN A 165 -17.23 5.32 -13.36
C GLN A 165 -16.06 5.09 -14.33
N LYS A 166 -15.12 6.03 -14.41
CA LYS A 166 -13.93 5.93 -15.25
C LYS A 166 -13.15 4.66 -14.93
N MET A 167 -12.86 4.42 -13.64
CA MET A 167 -12.13 3.24 -13.18
C MET A 167 -12.85 1.93 -13.54
N ALA A 168 -14.17 1.87 -13.35
CA ALA A 168 -14.95 0.70 -13.72
C ALA A 168 -14.87 0.42 -15.23
N ILE A 169 -14.97 1.46 -16.06
CA ILE A 169 -14.84 1.34 -17.52
C ILE A 169 -13.43 0.87 -17.90
N GLU A 170 -12.38 1.47 -17.33
CA GLU A 170 -10.99 1.11 -17.62
C GLU A 170 -10.69 -0.35 -17.26
N LEU A 171 -11.19 -0.84 -16.12
CA LEU A 171 -11.03 -2.24 -15.72
C LEU A 171 -11.75 -3.20 -16.67
N VAL A 172 -12.97 -2.87 -17.12
CA VAL A 172 -13.72 -3.68 -18.10
C VAL A 172 -12.97 -3.72 -19.43
N LEU A 173 -12.49 -2.58 -19.93
CA LEU A 173 -11.74 -2.49 -21.18
C LEU A 173 -10.42 -3.27 -21.10
N TYR A 174 -9.69 -3.14 -19.98
CA TYR A 174 -8.46 -3.90 -19.74
C TYR A 174 -8.70 -5.41 -19.75
N ASN A 175 -9.75 -5.87 -19.06
CA ASN A 175 -10.11 -7.29 -19.03
C ASN A 175 -10.47 -7.80 -20.44
N ASN A 176 -11.27 -7.05 -21.20
CA ASN A 176 -11.63 -7.43 -22.56
C ASN A 176 -10.40 -7.59 -23.46
N LYS A 177 -9.47 -6.63 -23.41
CA LYS A 177 -8.20 -6.69 -24.13
C LYS A 177 -7.38 -7.93 -23.76
N ARG A 178 -7.25 -8.22 -22.45
CA ARG A 178 -6.53 -9.42 -21.98
C ARG A 178 -7.18 -10.72 -22.44
N MET A 179 -8.52 -10.78 -22.48
CA MET A 179 -9.25 -11.95 -22.96
C MET A 179 -9.03 -12.18 -24.47
N GLU A 180 -8.95 -11.11 -25.27
CA GLU A 180 -8.60 -11.19 -26.69
C GLU A 180 -7.15 -11.67 -26.91
N GLU A 181 -6.19 -11.13 -26.16
CA GLU A 181 -4.79 -11.56 -26.18
C GLU A 181 -4.65 -13.06 -25.88
N ARG A 182 -5.36 -13.55 -24.85
CA ARG A 182 -5.38 -14.97 -24.46
C ARG A 182 -5.99 -15.86 -25.55
N LYS A 183 -7.04 -15.39 -26.25
CA LYS A 183 -7.64 -16.13 -27.37
C LYS A 183 -6.67 -16.25 -28.56
N LYS A 184 -5.96 -15.16 -28.88
CA LYS A 184 -4.95 -15.15 -29.95
C LYS A 184 -3.77 -16.09 -29.65
N GLN A 185 -3.30 -16.13 -28.40
CA GLN A 185 -2.23 -17.07 -27.99
C GLN A 185 -2.67 -18.54 -28.08
N LYS A 186 -3.93 -18.85 -27.77
CA LYS A 186 -4.49 -20.21 -27.91
C LYS A 186 -4.75 -20.64 -29.36
N GLN A 187 -4.76 -19.70 -30.31
CA GLN A 187 -4.96 -19.95 -31.74
C GLN A 187 -3.64 -19.94 -32.55
N GLY A 188 -2.47 -19.96 -31.88
CA GLY A 188 -1.17 -20.13 -32.52
C GLY A 188 -1.08 -21.45 -33.32
N PRO A 189 -0.23 -21.51 -34.36
CA PRO A 189 -0.34 -22.50 -35.43
C PRO A 189 -0.36 -23.93 -34.91
N ARG A 190 -1.35 -24.72 -35.35
CA ARG A 190 -1.28 -26.18 -35.26
C ARG A 190 -0.04 -26.59 -36.03
N SER A 191 0.96 -27.10 -35.30
CA SER A 191 2.08 -27.82 -35.86
C SER A 191 1.53 -28.94 -36.75
N CYS A 192 1.56 -28.73 -38.07
CA CYS A 192 1.43 -29.82 -39.03
C CYS A 192 2.75 -30.60 -38.97
N ILE A 193 2.76 -31.69 -38.20
CA ILE A 193 3.67 -32.81 -38.38
C ILE A 193 2.78 -34.03 -38.59
#